data_AF-A0A9E3QBZ9-F1
#
_entry.id   AF-A0A9E3QBZ9-F1
#
_cell.length_a   1.000
_cell.length_b   1.000
_cell.length_c   1.000
_cell.angle_alpha   90.00
_cell.angle_beta   90.00
_cell.angle_gamma   90.00
#
_symmetry.space_group_name_H-M   'P 1'
#
loop_
_entity.id
_entity.type
_entity.pdbx_description
1 polymer ?
#
loop_
_entity_poly.entity_id
_entity_poly.type
_entity_poly.pdbx_seq_one_letter_code
_entity_poly.pdbx_strand_id
1 'polypeptide(L)'
;MLGNTSTGACFSLDRRYRYLLWRIWDPGRGVCNFLMLNPSTADETTNDPTITRCEQRARRWGYGGLVVTNLFALGATDPAALRRAADPVGPENDEAIAAAALGATIVIGGWGALGIYRGRSAAVRALLASLGVALHALAWTKGGEPAHPLYLSYGCALSRMKSAAPFRRGSPERPGRAHRSGGSRGRRSGM
;
A
#
# COMPACT_ATOMS: atom_id res chain seq x y z
N MET A 1 -12.62 11.21 -9.43
CA MET A 1 -12.37 12.58 -9.92
C MET A 1 -11.99 13.43 -8.72
N LEU A 2 -10.84 14.09 -8.75
CA LEU A 2 -10.53 15.12 -7.75
C LEU A 2 -11.50 16.30 -8.00
N GLY A 3 -12.06 16.88 -6.94
CA GLY A 3 -12.99 18.02 -7.08
C GLY A 3 -12.34 19.18 -7.84
N ASN A 4 -13.14 20.09 -8.40
CA ASN A 4 -12.66 21.23 -9.18
C ASN A 4 -11.94 22.31 -8.33
N THR A 5 -11.49 21.95 -7.13
CA THR A 5 -10.86 22.78 -6.12
C THR A 5 -9.41 22.38 -5.90
N SER A 6 -8.55 23.36 -5.64
CA SER A 6 -7.13 23.12 -5.30
C SER A 6 -6.95 22.38 -3.97
N THR A 7 -7.96 22.35 -3.11
CA THR A 7 -7.95 21.61 -1.84
C THR A 7 -9.32 21.00 -1.57
N GLY A 8 -9.34 19.86 -0.88
CA GLY A 8 -10.58 19.27 -0.41
C GLY A 8 -10.39 17.92 0.26
N ALA A 9 -11.50 17.32 0.65
CA ALA A 9 -11.57 15.98 1.21
C ALA A 9 -12.92 15.34 0.88
N CYS A 10 -12.93 14.00 0.83
CA CYS A 10 -14.14 13.20 0.68
C CYS A 10 -14.44 12.51 2.01
N PHE A 11 -15.61 12.81 2.55
CA PHE A 11 -16.11 12.25 3.80
C PHE A 11 -17.38 11.42 3.54
N SER A 12 -17.66 10.47 4.41
CA SER A 12 -19.01 9.89 4.52
C SER A 12 -20.04 10.98 4.89
N LEU A 13 -21.33 10.72 4.63
CA LEU A 13 -22.40 11.68 4.95
C LEU A 13 -22.42 12.09 6.44
N ASP A 14 -22.13 11.15 7.33
CA ASP A 14 -22.03 11.37 8.77
C ASP A 14 -20.65 11.89 9.22
N ARG A 15 -19.73 12.11 8.28
CA ARG A 15 -18.34 12.55 8.45
C ARG A 15 -17.49 11.67 9.37
N ARG A 16 -17.96 10.47 9.72
CA ARG A 16 -17.19 9.51 10.54
C ARG A 16 -15.99 8.96 9.77
N TYR A 17 -16.11 8.84 8.46
CA TYR A 17 -15.06 8.34 7.59
C TYR A 17 -14.53 9.47 6.69
N ARG A 18 -13.20 9.54 6.53
CA ARG A 18 -12.54 10.36 5.50
C ARG A 18 -11.80 9.44 4.55
N TYR A 19 -12.33 9.31 3.35
CA TYR A 19 -11.80 8.42 2.32
C TYR A 19 -10.62 9.03 1.56
N LEU A 20 -10.64 10.35 1.38
CA LEU A 20 -9.65 11.07 0.57
C LEU A 20 -9.40 12.46 1.14
N LEU A 21 -8.18 12.95 1.02
CA LEU A 21 -7.83 14.36 1.17
C LEU A 21 -6.87 14.75 0.04
N TRP A 22 -7.02 15.94 -0.51
CA TRP A 22 -6.13 16.45 -1.56
C TRP A 22 -5.71 17.89 -1.34
N ARG A 23 -4.50 18.18 -1.81
CA ARG A 23 -3.88 19.51 -1.95
C ARG A 23 -3.17 19.56 -3.30
N ILE A 24 -3.64 20.39 -4.21
CA ILE A 24 -3.14 20.55 -5.57
C ILE A 24 -2.72 22.01 -5.75
N TRP A 25 -1.45 22.23 -6.09
CA TRP A 25 -0.89 23.57 -6.33
C TRP A 25 -0.40 23.76 -7.77
N ASP A 26 -0.14 22.67 -8.51
CA ASP A 26 0.21 22.71 -9.92
C ASP A 26 -0.36 21.46 -10.63
N PRO A 27 -1.55 21.54 -11.25
CA PRO A 27 -2.17 20.40 -11.94
C PRO A 27 -1.33 19.84 -13.11
N GLY A 28 -0.37 20.61 -13.65
CA GLY A 28 0.52 20.16 -14.72
C GLY A 28 1.62 19.22 -14.22
N ARG A 29 1.80 19.09 -12.90
CA ARG A 29 2.74 18.18 -12.26
C ARG A 29 1.95 17.10 -11.54
N GLY A 30 2.30 15.83 -11.75
CA GLY A 30 1.60 14.70 -11.13
C GLY A 30 1.54 14.77 -9.59
N VAL A 31 0.76 13.89 -8.99
CA VAL A 31 0.51 13.89 -7.53
C VAL A 31 1.19 12.72 -6.81
N CYS A 32 1.60 12.95 -5.57
CA CYS A 32 1.97 11.88 -4.63
C CYS A 32 0.75 11.41 -3.85
N ASN A 33 0.52 10.10 -3.77
CA ASN A 33 -0.40 9.53 -2.78
C ASN A 33 0.37 9.07 -1.54
N PHE A 34 0.10 9.69 -0.39
CA PHE A 34 0.51 9.18 0.90
C PHE A 34 -0.61 8.32 1.50
N LEU A 35 -0.36 7.02 1.60
CA LEU A 35 -1.26 6.04 2.20
C LEU A 35 -0.91 5.89 3.70
N MET A 36 -1.78 6.40 4.56
CA MET A 36 -1.55 6.59 6.00
C MET A 36 -2.36 5.59 6.84
N LEU A 37 -2.26 5.65 8.18
CA LEU A 37 -2.97 4.71 9.05
C LEU A 37 -4.47 5.01 9.08
N ASN A 38 -4.82 6.18 9.61
CA ASN A 38 -6.19 6.66 9.73
C ASN A 38 -6.23 8.20 9.75
N PRO A 39 -7.36 8.80 9.34
CA PRO A 39 -7.57 10.23 9.43
C PRO A 39 -7.43 10.79 10.85
N SER A 40 -6.59 11.83 10.99
CA SER A 40 -6.56 12.73 12.15
C SER A 40 -7.33 14.03 11.83
N THR A 41 -6.87 15.19 12.30
CA THR A 41 -7.61 16.46 12.30
C THR A 41 -7.62 17.24 10.98
N ALA A 42 -6.85 16.85 9.96
CA ALA A 42 -6.88 17.56 8.67
C ALA A 42 -8.26 17.49 7.98
N ASP A 43 -8.65 18.54 7.28
CA ASP A 43 -9.96 18.62 6.63
C ASP A 43 -9.85 19.14 5.19
N GLU A 44 -10.97 19.61 4.62
CA GLU A 44 -11.05 20.15 3.27
C GLU A 44 -10.08 21.33 3.02
N THR A 45 -9.68 22.06 4.06
CA THR A 45 -8.90 23.31 3.96
C THR A 45 -7.69 23.36 4.87
N THR A 46 -7.72 22.68 6.02
CA THR A 46 -6.70 22.77 7.07
C THR A 46 -5.83 21.52 7.12
N ASN A 47 -4.52 21.72 7.24
CA ASN A 47 -3.56 20.62 7.43
C ASN A 47 -3.34 20.34 8.92
N ASP A 48 -3.18 19.05 9.24
CA ASP A 48 -2.55 18.63 10.50
C ASP A 48 -1.01 18.54 10.34
N PRO A 49 -0.24 18.28 11.41
CA PRO A 49 1.23 18.19 11.32
C PRO A 49 1.73 17.12 10.33
N THR A 50 0.99 16.02 10.19
CA THR A 50 1.34 14.93 9.28
C THR A 50 1.16 15.36 7.83
N ILE A 51 -0.02 15.93 7.51
CA ILE A 51 -0.31 16.42 6.15
C ILE A 51 0.66 17.54 5.76
N THR A 52 0.97 18.44 6.68
CA THR A 52 1.97 19.50 6.46
C THR A 52 3.32 18.93 6.04
N ARG A 53 3.80 17.88 6.71
CA ARG A 53 5.08 17.24 6.35
C ARG A 53 5.01 16.49 5.04
N CYS A 54 3.92 15.78 4.76
CA CYS A 54 3.72 15.09 3.48
C CYS A 54 3.70 16.09 2.32
N GLU A 55 3.00 17.22 2.48
CA GLU A 55 2.92 18.29 1.48
C GLU A 55 4.31 18.88 1.20
N GLN A 56 5.06 19.23 2.26
CA GLN A 56 6.41 19.77 2.11
C GLN A 56 7.35 18.80 1.36
N ARG A 57 7.20 17.49 1.58
CA ARG A 57 7.97 16.47 0.82
C ARG A 57 7.58 16.43 -0.64
N ALA A 58 6.28 16.37 -0.93
CA ALA A 58 5.77 16.36 -2.30
C ALA A 58 6.26 17.59 -3.08
N ARG A 59 6.24 18.78 -2.46
CA ARG A 59 6.80 20.01 -3.04
C ARG A 59 8.30 19.91 -3.30
N ARG A 60 9.09 19.42 -2.34
CA ARG A 60 10.54 19.24 -2.48
C ARG A 60 10.92 18.25 -3.59
N TRP A 61 10.07 17.27 -3.85
CA TRP A 61 10.26 16.31 -4.94
C TRP A 61 9.70 16.80 -6.29
N GLY A 62 9.16 18.02 -6.34
CA GLY A 62 8.70 18.64 -7.59
C GLY A 62 7.33 18.17 -8.08
N TYR A 63 6.53 17.52 -7.24
CA TYR A 63 5.14 17.17 -7.57
C TYR A 63 4.23 18.39 -7.52
N GLY A 64 3.10 18.28 -8.20
CA GLY A 64 2.07 19.31 -8.28
C GLY A 64 0.96 19.19 -7.27
N GLY A 65 0.92 18.07 -6.56
CA GLY A 65 -0.05 17.85 -5.52
C GLY A 65 0.26 16.68 -4.59
N LEU A 66 -0.51 16.65 -3.52
CA LEU A 66 -0.60 15.62 -2.51
C LEU A 66 -2.02 15.09 -2.50
N VAL A 67 -2.15 13.77 -2.50
CA VAL A 67 -3.36 13.04 -2.14
C VAL A 67 -3.04 12.17 -0.94
N VAL A 68 -4.01 12.02 -0.04
CA VAL A 68 -3.87 11.22 1.17
C VAL A 68 -5.04 10.25 1.25
N THR A 69 -4.69 8.98 1.36
CA THR A 69 -5.61 7.88 1.64
C THR A 69 -5.20 7.19 2.94
N ASN A 70 -6.04 6.32 3.48
CA ASN A 70 -5.77 5.69 4.77
C ASN A 70 -6.12 4.20 4.75
N LEU A 71 -5.37 3.38 5.49
CA LEU A 71 -5.74 1.99 5.71
C LEU A 71 -7.14 1.88 6.33
N PHE A 72 -7.47 2.77 7.26
CA PHE A 72 -8.76 2.85 7.92
C PHE A 72 -9.34 4.24 7.70
N ALA A 73 -10.58 4.35 7.21
CA ALA A 73 -11.17 5.68 6.94
C ALA A 73 -11.69 6.37 8.21
N LEU A 74 -11.82 5.67 9.34
CA LEU A 74 -12.40 6.24 10.56
C LEU A 74 -11.59 7.44 11.08
N GLY A 75 -12.23 8.59 11.21
CA GLY A 75 -11.69 9.80 11.82
C GLY A 75 -11.44 9.64 13.31
N ALA A 76 -10.16 9.62 13.70
CA ALA A 76 -9.74 9.54 15.10
C ALA A 76 -8.31 10.04 15.32
N THR A 77 -8.11 10.95 16.27
CA THR A 77 -6.77 11.40 16.67
C THR A 77 -5.99 10.30 17.39
N ASP A 78 -6.68 9.46 18.18
CA ASP A 78 -6.10 8.31 18.87
C ASP A 78 -6.35 7.02 18.06
N PRO A 79 -5.29 6.37 17.51
CA PRO A 79 -5.42 5.12 16.77
C PRO A 79 -6.01 3.97 17.59
N ALA A 80 -6.01 4.03 18.92
CA ALA A 80 -6.66 3.02 19.74
C ALA A 80 -8.20 3.01 19.54
N ALA A 81 -8.79 4.10 19.04
CA ALA A 81 -10.19 4.16 18.65
C ALA A 81 -10.54 3.15 17.54
N LEU A 82 -9.60 2.83 16.65
CA LEU A 82 -9.79 1.82 15.60
C LEU A 82 -10.14 0.44 16.17
N ARG A 83 -9.69 0.14 17.39
CA ARG A 83 -10.00 -1.14 18.06
C ARG A 83 -11.40 -1.20 18.63
N ARG A 84 -11.99 -0.05 18.95
CA ARG A 84 -13.34 0.08 19.52
C ARG A 84 -14.43 0.14 18.45
N ALA A 85 -14.07 0.50 17.22
CA ALA A 85 -15.00 0.56 16.11
C ALA A 85 -15.34 -0.84 15.56
N ALA A 86 -16.63 -1.05 15.27
CA ALA A 86 -17.09 -2.25 14.58
C ALA A 86 -16.46 -2.33 13.18
N ASP A 87 -16.59 -1.26 12.41
CA ASP A 87 -15.98 -1.10 11.09
C ASP A 87 -15.08 0.16 11.06
N PRO A 88 -13.78 0.04 11.34
CA PRO A 88 -12.84 1.14 11.18
C PRO A 88 -12.43 1.36 9.72
N VAL A 89 -12.68 0.40 8.82
CA VAL A 89 -12.24 0.50 7.42
C VAL A 89 -13.11 1.49 6.68
N GLY A 90 -14.43 1.38 6.86
CA GLY A 90 -15.42 2.20 6.17
C GLY A 90 -15.77 1.65 4.79
N PRO A 91 -17.02 1.80 4.34
CA PRO A 91 -17.56 1.06 3.20
C PRO A 91 -16.92 1.38 1.85
N GLU A 92 -16.50 2.63 1.62
CA GLU A 92 -15.95 3.09 0.32
C GLU A 92 -14.43 3.20 0.31
N ASN A 93 -13.76 2.76 1.39
CA ASN A 93 -12.35 3.06 1.59
C ASN A 93 -11.42 2.32 0.61
N ASP A 94 -11.73 1.06 0.27
CA ASP A 94 -10.93 0.29 -0.69
C ASP A 94 -11.03 0.86 -2.12
N GLU A 95 -12.21 1.32 -2.51
CA GLU A 95 -12.42 1.99 -3.79
C GLU A 95 -11.64 3.32 -3.84
N ALA A 96 -11.70 4.12 -2.78
CA ALA A 96 -10.95 5.36 -2.67
C ALA A 96 -9.42 5.13 -2.73
N ILE A 97 -8.91 4.10 -2.04
CA ILE A 97 -7.50 3.71 -2.10
C ILE A 97 -7.11 3.32 -3.52
N ALA A 98 -7.90 2.47 -4.19
CA ALA A 98 -7.64 2.00 -5.54
C ALA A 98 -7.61 3.17 -6.55
N ALA A 99 -8.63 4.03 -6.52
CA ALA A 99 -8.73 5.18 -7.41
C ALA A 99 -7.57 6.17 -7.21
N ALA A 100 -7.22 6.49 -5.96
CA ALA A 100 -6.09 7.37 -5.66
C ALA A 100 -4.75 6.75 -6.04
N ALA A 101 -4.58 5.44 -5.86
CA ALA A 101 -3.37 4.72 -6.22
C ALA A 101 -3.13 4.69 -7.74
N LEU A 102 -4.17 4.45 -8.53
CA LEU A 102 -4.09 4.46 -10.00
C LEU A 102 -3.87 5.86 -10.57
N GLY A 103 -4.41 6.91 -9.92
CA GLY A 103 -4.27 8.29 -10.37
C GLY A 103 -2.99 8.99 -9.92
N ALA A 104 -2.20 8.39 -9.02
CA ALA A 104 -1.00 9.00 -8.49
C ALA A 104 0.25 8.58 -9.26
N THR A 105 1.21 9.50 -9.38
CA THR A 105 2.53 9.19 -9.96
C THR A 105 3.32 8.24 -9.06
N ILE A 106 3.10 8.32 -7.75
CA ILE A 106 3.75 7.45 -6.77
C ILE A 106 2.83 7.22 -5.57
N VAL A 107 2.84 6.00 -5.05
CA VAL A 107 2.18 5.63 -3.79
C VAL A 107 3.23 5.38 -2.72
N ILE A 108 3.10 6.10 -1.60
CA ILE A 108 4.04 6.09 -0.48
C ILE A 108 3.26 5.69 0.78
N GLY A 109 3.63 4.56 1.37
CA GLY A 109 3.10 4.13 2.66
C GLY A 109 3.70 4.93 3.81
N GLY A 110 2.88 5.20 4.81
CA GLY A 110 3.27 5.89 6.05
C GLY A 110 2.44 5.47 7.26
N TRP A 111 1.84 4.28 7.25
CA TRP A 111 0.86 3.86 8.26
C TRP A 111 1.46 3.29 9.56
N GLY A 112 2.76 3.04 9.62
CA GLY A 112 3.45 2.55 10.82
C GLY A 112 3.07 1.12 11.22
N ALA A 113 3.57 0.67 12.37
CA ALA A 113 3.43 -0.73 12.81
C ALA A 113 1.97 -1.16 13.06
N LEU A 114 1.06 -0.22 13.37
CA LEU A 114 -0.35 -0.51 13.63
C LEU A 114 -1.13 -0.95 12.39
N GLY A 115 -0.57 -0.80 11.17
CA GLY A 115 -1.25 -1.22 9.94
C GLY A 115 -1.55 -2.72 9.88
N ILE A 116 -0.83 -3.55 10.65
CA ILE A 116 -1.09 -5.00 10.73
C ILE A 116 -2.45 -5.34 11.35
N TYR A 117 -3.08 -4.38 12.06
CA TYR A 117 -4.34 -4.60 12.73
C TYR A 117 -5.40 -5.15 11.75
N ARG A 118 -6.06 -6.25 12.14
CA ARG A 118 -7.03 -6.99 11.30
C ARG A 118 -6.48 -7.43 9.92
N GLY A 119 -5.17 -7.58 9.78
CA GLY A 119 -4.54 -7.92 8.50
C GLY A 119 -4.64 -6.80 7.44
N ARG A 120 -4.94 -5.57 7.85
CA ARG A 120 -5.31 -4.50 6.92
C ARG A 120 -4.17 -4.10 5.98
N SER A 121 -2.95 -3.97 6.49
CA SER A 121 -1.78 -3.68 5.65
C SER A 121 -1.55 -4.76 4.58
N ALA A 122 -1.77 -6.03 4.90
CA ALA A 122 -1.65 -7.12 3.94
C ALA A 122 -2.72 -7.05 2.84
N ALA A 123 -3.99 -6.79 3.22
CA ALA A 123 -5.09 -6.63 2.26
C ALA A 123 -4.83 -5.47 1.29
N VAL A 124 -4.41 -4.31 1.79
CA VAL A 124 -4.13 -3.14 0.93
C VAL A 124 -2.89 -3.36 0.07
N ARG A 125 -1.85 -4.04 0.56
CA ARG A 125 -0.70 -4.44 -0.28
C ARG A 125 -1.14 -5.37 -1.41
N ALA A 126 -2.04 -6.31 -1.15
CA ALA A 126 -2.59 -7.20 -2.18
C ALA A 126 -3.44 -6.44 -3.20
N LEU A 127 -4.25 -5.47 -2.76
CA LEU A 127 -4.98 -4.57 -3.64
C LEU A 127 -4.04 -3.76 -4.54
N LEU A 128 -3.00 -3.13 -3.99
CA LEU A 128 -2.02 -2.39 -4.80
C LEU A 128 -1.31 -3.31 -5.80
N ALA A 129 -0.97 -4.54 -5.39
CA ALA A 129 -0.34 -5.51 -6.26
C ALA A 129 -1.25 -5.96 -7.41
N SER A 130 -2.55 -6.18 -7.16
CA SER A 130 -3.51 -6.54 -8.22
C SER A 130 -3.73 -5.41 -9.23
N LEU A 131 -3.52 -4.16 -8.82
CA LEU A 131 -3.55 -2.97 -9.67
C LEU A 131 -2.21 -2.70 -10.39
N GLY A 132 -1.16 -3.50 -10.15
CA GLY A 132 0.18 -3.26 -10.68
C GLY A 132 0.88 -2.03 -10.09
N VAL A 133 0.39 -1.49 -8.97
CA VAL A 133 0.91 -0.28 -8.34
C VAL A 133 2.02 -0.61 -7.35
N ALA A 134 3.19 0.02 -7.53
CA ALA A 134 4.32 -0.15 -6.65
C ALA A 134 4.18 0.69 -5.36
N LEU A 135 4.26 0.03 -4.21
CA LEU A 135 4.32 0.70 -2.91
C LEU A 135 5.76 1.15 -2.59
N HIS A 136 5.91 2.40 -2.19
CA HIS A 136 7.16 2.98 -1.69
C HIS A 136 7.03 3.35 -0.21
N ALA A 137 8.15 3.60 0.46
CA ALA A 137 8.18 4.12 1.82
C ALA A 137 9.43 4.99 2.04
N LEU A 138 9.32 5.95 2.95
CA LEU A 138 10.45 6.77 3.41
C LEU A 138 11.42 5.98 4.31
N ALA A 139 10.88 5.03 5.05
CA ALA A 139 11.61 4.10 5.90
C ALA A 139 10.72 2.90 6.21
N TRP A 140 11.32 1.82 6.69
CA TRP A 140 10.62 0.60 7.09
C TRP A 140 10.84 0.34 8.58
N THR A 141 9.79 -0.07 9.26
CA THR A 141 9.88 -0.60 10.63
C THR A 141 10.55 -1.98 10.63
N LYS A 142 10.98 -2.46 11.80
CA LYS A 142 11.50 -3.83 11.95
C LYS A 142 10.52 -4.90 11.49
N GLY A 143 9.22 -4.64 11.61
CA GLY A 143 8.14 -5.53 11.15
C GLY A 143 7.83 -5.42 9.66
N GLY A 144 8.61 -4.67 8.87
CA GLY A 144 8.39 -4.53 7.42
C GLY A 144 7.23 -3.60 7.03
N GLU A 145 6.68 -2.84 7.99
CA GLU A 145 5.66 -1.81 7.72
C GLU A 145 6.30 -0.45 7.37
N PRO A 146 5.73 0.36 6.45
CA PRO A 146 6.18 1.72 6.17
C PRO A 146 6.12 2.58 7.43
N ALA A 147 7.24 3.19 7.83
CA ALA A 147 7.30 4.03 9.00
C ALA A 147 6.52 5.35 8.81
N HIS A 148 5.91 5.85 9.88
CA HIS A 148 5.12 7.08 9.83
C HIS A 148 6.00 8.31 9.52
N PRO A 149 5.60 9.21 8.60
CA PRO A 149 6.46 10.29 8.10
C PRO A 149 6.71 11.42 9.11
N LEU A 150 5.87 11.53 10.16
CA LEU A 150 5.88 12.67 11.09
C LEU A 150 7.24 12.94 11.73
N TYR A 151 7.97 11.88 12.09
CA TYR A 151 9.25 11.99 12.79
C TYR A 151 10.46 11.63 11.94
N LEU A 152 10.28 11.39 10.63
CA LEU A 152 11.38 11.08 9.72
C LEU A 152 12.00 12.36 9.16
N SER A 153 13.34 12.41 9.08
CA SER A 153 14.08 13.53 8.47
C SER A 153 13.71 13.76 7.01
N TYR A 154 13.76 15.02 6.55
CA TYR A 154 13.50 15.34 5.13
C TYR A 154 14.51 14.70 4.16
N GLY A 155 15.70 14.32 4.64
CA GLY A 155 16.72 13.63 3.84
C GLY A 155 16.47 12.15 3.57
N CYS A 156 15.43 11.53 4.14
CA CYS A 156 15.11 10.13 3.86
C CYS A 156 14.77 9.93 2.38
N ALA A 157 15.50 9.04 1.71
CA ALA A 157 15.23 8.64 0.34
C ALA A 157 14.05 7.65 0.28
N LEU A 158 13.25 7.75 -0.79
CA LEU A 158 12.18 6.78 -1.05
C LEU A 158 12.78 5.43 -1.42
N SER A 159 12.21 4.37 -0.86
CA SER A 159 12.57 2.99 -1.18
C SER A 159 11.32 2.21 -1.58
N ARG A 160 11.44 1.43 -2.65
CA ARG A 160 10.35 0.57 -3.14
C ARG A 160 10.24 -0.68 -2.26
N MET A 161 9.02 -1.11 -1.99
CA MET A 161 8.78 -2.41 -1.40
C MET A 161 9.33 -3.50 -2.34
N LYS A 162 10.18 -4.38 -1.81
CA LYS A 162 10.61 -5.55 -2.57
C LYS A 162 9.41 -6.47 -2.77
N SER A 163 9.09 -6.80 -4.01
CA SER A 163 8.11 -7.83 -4.34
C SER A 163 8.55 -9.13 -3.68
N ALA A 164 7.62 -9.86 -3.05
CA ALA A 164 7.88 -11.26 -2.74
C ALA A 164 8.18 -11.97 -4.07
N ALA A 165 9.27 -12.74 -4.13
CA ALA A 165 9.55 -13.54 -5.32
C ALA A 165 8.32 -14.39 -5.65
N PRO A 166 7.92 -14.52 -6.92
CA PRO A 166 6.78 -15.38 -7.26
C PRO A 166 7.04 -16.77 -6.69
N PHE A 167 6.06 -17.31 -5.96
CA PHE A 167 6.10 -18.69 -5.50
C PHE A 167 6.26 -19.57 -6.74
N ARG A 168 7.47 -20.12 -6.95
CA ARG A 168 7.71 -21.09 -8.01
C ARG A 168 6.92 -22.32 -7.60
N ARG A 169 5.80 -22.59 -8.28
CA ARG A 169 5.16 -23.91 -8.23
C ARG A 169 6.26 -24.93 -8.56
N GLY A 170 6.56 -25.82 -7.62
CA GLY A 170 7.47 -26.92 -7.85
C GLY A 170 7.06 -27.65 -9.13
N SER A 171 8.03 -27.93 -9.99
CA SER A 171 7.81 -28.74 -11.17
C SER A 171 7.16 -30.06 -10.75
N PRO A 172 6.12 -30.56 -11.43
CA PRO A 172 5.60 -31.88 -11.12
C PRO A 172 6.74 -32.90 -11.28
N GLU A 173 6.97 -33.71 -10.25
CA GLU A 173 7.90 -34.83 -10.33
C GLU A 173 7.54 -35.67 -11.54
N ARG A 174 8.56 -35.96 -12.38
CA ARG A 174 8.39 -36.86 -13.51
C ARG A 174 8.12 -38.26 -12.95
N PRO A 175 7.08 -38.98 -13.43
CA PRO A 175 6.84 -40.34 -12.98
C PRO A 175 8.05 -41.22 -13.32
N GLY A 176 8.49 -41.98 -12.31
CA GLY A 176 9.65 -42.87 -12.38
C GLY A 176 9.59 -43.82 -13.56
N ARG A 177 10.73 -43.95 -14.24
CA ARG A 177 10.93 -44.83 -15.38
C ARG A 177 10.77 -46.29 -14.93
N ALA A 178 9.77 -46.98 -15.45
CA ALA A 178 9.54 -48.40 -15.17
C ALA A 178 10.79 -49.23 -15.53
N HIS A 179 11.24 -50.05 -14.58
CA HIS A 179 12.25 -51.08 -14.78
C HIS A 179 11.75 -52.09 -15.82
N ARG A 180 12.44 -52.19 -16.97
CA ARG A 180 12.33 -53.36 -17.84
C ARG A 180 13.25 -54.45 -17.28
N SER A 181 12.66 -55.56 -16.85
CA SER A 181 13.37 -56.79 -16.53
C SER A 181 13.98 -57.39 -17.81
N GLY A 182 15.28 -57.65 -17.77
CA GLY A 182 16.04 -58.24 -18.85
C GLY A 182 15.66 -59.70 -19.07
N GLY A 183 15.39 -60.06 -20.32
CA GLY A 183 15.19 -61.43 -20.76
C GLY A 183 16.50 -62.23 -20.74
N SER A 184 16.44 -63.41 -20.13
CA SER A 184 17.46 -64.44 -20.17
C SER A 184 17.53 -65.10 -21.55
N ARG A 185 18.69 -65.05 -22.22
CA ARG A 185 19.11 -66.06 -23.20
C ARG A 185 20.64 -66.20 -23.16
N GLY A 186 21.12 -67.22 -22.45
CA GLY A 186 22.48 -67.72 -22.59
C GLY A 186 22.43 -69.23 -22.85
N ARG A 187 22.92 -69.66 -24.02
CA ARG A 187 23.60 -70.95 -24.28
C ARG A 187 23.85 -71.14 -25.78
N ARG A 188 25.13 -71.19 -26.14
CA ARG A 188 25.87 -71.69 -27.32
C ARG A 188 27.22 -70.97 -27.26
N SER A 189 28.43 -71.52 -27.34
CA SER A 189 29.05 -72.85 -27.50
C SER A 189 30.46 -72.67 -26.86
N GLY A 190 31.10 -73.66 -26.22
CA GLY A 190 31.80 -74.78 -26.83
C GLY A 190 33.31 -74.71 -26.52
N MET A 191 33.81 -75.63 -25.70
CA MET A 191 35.09 -76.38 -25.79
C MET A 191 35.15 -77.36 -24.61
#